data_AF-A0AAJ0A026-F1
#
_entry.id   AF-A0AAJ0A026-F1
#
_cell.length_a   1.000
_cell.length_b   1.000
_cell.length_c   1.000
_cell.angle_alpha   90.00
_cell.angle_beta   90.00
_cell.angle_gamma   90.00
#
_symmetry.space_group_name_H-M   'P 1'
#
loop_
_entity.id
_entity.type
_entity.pdbx_description
1 polymer ?
#
loop_
_entity_poly.entity_id
_entity_poly.type
_entity_poly.pdbx_seq_one_letter_code
_entity_poly.pdbx_strand_id
1 'polypeptide(L)'
;MELYSNPEEFMSRVFLRSSRGRNVEIRNEFADASETCFVRLAAQYAAGCLSLSDYLEGVLSHLRKGAIKHKWDVPSEDFSDLLELDLFAGAVKSRHLDSAFILLEEHDYSQAKRLASRAWATNDPDEFDRLCREDQTDPSALSPEIADLLLIICYARRHTLLFRYLIDEISLWTNILNFGWVHDPVNSETQRFLHYGIRSQDPGLERDGSVAFGSQKLREFHLALASRGIYCDVASLGDYLACCRSLDQAIDFLTVFPGNKVGPSDRGLYEWESGGLVGSIVNSPTLNGKLRTDIMNLALESIKGVDVNALFTSNIWEDDLPGRKRTPRMTGLQVAACKGDRELAKALIRHGARSDIVEHITGLNAAGFARNNGQVNFARWLDGLSQE
;
A
#
# COMPACT_ATOMS: atom_id res chain seq x y z
N MET A 1 52.16 42.98 19.57
CA MET A 1 52.44 43.21 18.13
C MET A 1 52.83 41.85 17.58
N GLU A 2 51.81 41.06 17.27
CA GLU A 2 51.93 39.68 16.81
C GLU A 2 52.25 39.68 15.32
N LEU A 3 53.30 38.96 14.93
CA LEU A 3 53.64 38.71 13.54
C LEU A 3 53.07 37.35 13.16
N TYR A 4 52.08 37.39 12.26
CA TYR A 4 51.46 36.27 11.58
C TYR A 4 52.51 35.45 10.80
N SER A 5 52.62 34.17 11.12
CA SER A 5 53.27 33.15 10.28
C SER A 5 52.18 32.31 9.63
N ASN A 6 52.15 32.31 8.31
CA ASN A 6 51.14 31.70 7.44
C ASN A 6 51.29 30.16 7.42
N PRO A 7 50.23 29.35 7.65
CA PRO A 7 50.31 27.89 7.54
C PRO A 7 49.82 27.43 6.14
N GLU A 8 50.72 27.42 5.16
CA GLU A 8 50.42 26.92 3.79
C GLU A 8 51.08 25.58 3.44
N GLU A 9 51.51 24.77 4.41
CA GLU A 9 52.34 23.57 4.11
C GLU A 9 51.74 22.18 4.40
N PHE A 10 50.44 22.05 4.64
CA PHE A 10 49.81 20.71 4.79
C PHE A 10 48.50 20.52 4.00
N MET A 11 48.41 21.08 2.79
CA MET A 11 47.44 20.56 1.82
C MET A 11 48.05 19.38 1.08
N SER A 12 47.85 18.18 1.63
CA SER A 12 47.91 16.94 0.87
C SER A 12 47.00 17.09 -0.35
N ARG A 13 47.60 17.23 -1.53
CA ARG A 13 46.90 17.24 -2.81
C ARG A 13 46.17 15.91 -2.95
N VAL A 14 44.87 15.91 -2.65
CA VAL A 14 43.95 14.84 -3.07
C VAL A 14 43.94 14.86 -4.59
N PHE A 15 44.73 13.99 -5.21
CA PHE A 15 44.65 13.74 -6.62
C PHE A 15 43.32 13.02 -6.87
N LEU A 16 42.27 13.78 -7.21
CA LEU A 16 41.04 13.23 -7.75
C LEU A 16 41.39 12.49 -9.06
N ARG A 17 41.66 11.19 -8.97
CA ARG A 17 41.68 10.31 -10.15
C ARG A 17 40.36 10.52 -10.88
N SER A 18 40.42 10.81 -12.18
CA SER A 18 39.21 11.08 -12.96
C SER A 18 38.23 9.90 -12.82
N SER A 19 36.95 10.21 -12.59
CA SER A 19 35.85 9.24 -12.46
C SER A 19 35.77 8.24 -13.63
N ARG A 20 36.31 8.60 -14.80
CA ARG A 20 36.44 7.72 -15.97
C ARG A 20 37.37 6.54 -15.76
N GLY A 21 38.48 6.70 -15.04
CA GLY A 21 39.42 5.61 -14.74
C GLY A 21 38.81 4.60 -13.77
N ARG A 22 38.16 5.09 -12.71
CA ARG A 22 37.46 4.26 -11.71
C ARG A 22 36.28 3.48 -12.31
N ASN A 23 35.50 4.10 -13.21
CA ASN A 23 34.40 3.40 -13.90
C ASN A 23 34.85 2.24 -14.80
N VAL A 24 36.05 2.34 -15.39
CA VAL A 24 36.65 1.24 -16.18
C VAL A 24 37.12 0.13 -15.26
N GLU A 25 37.76 0.49 -14.14
CA GLU A 25 38.19 -0.44 -13.09
C GLU A 25 37.02 -1.25 -12.51
N ILE A 26 35.92 -0.59 -12.13
CA ILE A 26 34.68 -1.24 -11.66
C ILE A 26 34.07 -2.14 -12.75
N ARG A 27 33.96 -1.66 -14.00
CA ARG A 27 33.44 -2.51 -15.09
C ARG A 27 34.28 -3.75 -15.32
N ASN A 28 35.60 -3.64 -15.21
CA ASN A 28 36.51 -4.77 -15.36
C ASN A 28 36.35 -5.77 -14.20
N GLU A 29 36.13 -5.28 -12.96
CA GLU A 29 35.81 -6.12 -11.80
C GLU A 29 34.50 -6.91 -12.00
N PHE A 30 33.45 -6.27 -12.52
CA PHE A 30 32.20 -6.95 -12.84
C PHE A 30 32.28 -7.88 -14.08
N ALA A 31 33.26 -7.67 -14.96
CA ALA A 31 33.48 -8.50 -16.15
C ALA A 31 34.29 -9.77 -15.85
N ASP A 32 35.11 -9.78 -14.80
CA ASP A 32 35.94 -10.94 -14.43
C ASP A 32 35.11 -11.99 -13.67
N ALA A 33 34.49 -12.93 -14.37
CA ALA A 33 33.65 -13.96 -13.75
C ALA A 33 34.42 -15.09 -13.04
N SER A 34 35.75 -15.05 -13.03
CA SER A 34 36.56 -16.15 -12.49
C SER A 34 36.67 -16.13 -10.96
N GLU A 35 36.40 -15.00 -10.31
CA GLU A 35 36.52 -14.83 -8.86
C GLU A 35 35.39 -13.89 -8.31
N THR A 36 35.00 -14.04 -7.03
CA THR A 36 33.94 -13.24 -6.40
C THR A 36 34.44 -12.56 -5.13
N CYS A 37 34.65 -11.24 -5.18
CA CYS A 37 34.95 -10.40 -4.02
C CYS A 37 33.69 -10.00 -3.23
N PHE A 38 33.91 -9.40 -2.05
CA PHE A 38 32.84 -8.83 -1.21
C PHE A 38 31.88 -7.91 -1.96
N VAL A 39 32.39 -7.00 -2.81
CA VAL A 39 31.59 -6.02 -3.57
C VAL A 39 30.66 -6.73 -4.54
N ARG A 40 31.21 -7.71 -5.28
CA ARG A 40 30.45 -8.45 -6.29
C ARG A 40 29.36 -9.30 -5.65
N LEU A 41 29.67 -9.96 -4.53
CA LEU A 41 28.69 -10.74 -3.78
C LEU A 41 27.54 -9.86 -3.28
N ALA A 42 27.85 -8.70 -2.69
CA ALA A 42 26.86 -7.73 -2.25
C ALA A 42 25.97 -7.24 -3.42
N ALA A 43 26.59 -6.91 -4.55
CA ALA A 43 25.88 -6.45 -5.75
C ALA A 43 24.99 -7.55 -6.36
N GLN A 44 25.48 -8.79 -6.45
CA GLN A 44 24.70 -9.92 -6.98
C GLN A 44 23.53 -10.28 -6.06
N TYR A 45 23.72 -10.20 -4.74
CA TYR A 45 22.64 -10.37 -3.78
C TYR A 45 21.59 -9.26 -3.90
N ALA A 46 22.02 -7.99 -3.96
CA ALA A 46 21.13 -6.84 -4.17
C ALA A 46 20.35 -6.91 -5.50
N ALA A 47 20.96 -7.48 -6.54
CA ALA A 47 20.31 -7.72 -7.83
C ALA A 47 19.39 -8.96 -7.84
N GLY A 48 19.26 -9.69 -6.72
CA GLY A 48 18.47 -10.92 -6.63
C GLY A 48 19.05 -12.13 -7.35
N CYS A 49 20.32 -12.07 -7.75
CA CYS A 49 21.02 -13.16 -8.43
C CYS A 49 21.56 -14.23 -7.45
N LEU A 50 21.64 -13.91 -6.15
CA LEU A 50 22.04 -14.85 -5.10
C LEU A 50 20.92 -15.00 -4.08
N SER A 51 20.77 -16.21 -3.53
CA SER A 51 19.99 -16.38 -2.32
C SER A 51 20.75 -15.77 -1.12
N LEU A 52 20.05 -15.50 -0.03
CA LEU A 52 20.71 -15.06 1.22
C LEU A 52 21.75 -16.08 1.69
N SER A 53 21.46 -17.37 1.57
CA SER A 53 22.40 -18.43 1.98
C SER A 53 23.68 -18.40 1.14
N ASP A 54 23.55 -18.27 -0.18
CA ASP A 54 24.69 -18.23 -1.10
C ASP A 54 25.52 -16.95 -0.90
N TYR A 55 24.84 -15.84 -0.60
CA TYR A 55 25.51 -14.57 -0.28
C TYR A 55 26.29 -14.65 1.04
N LEU A 56 25.67 -15.12 2.13
CA LEU A 56 26.35 -15.29 3.43
C LEU A 56 27.54 -16.24 3.30
N GLU A 57 27.37 -17.36 2.59
CA GLU A 57 28.45 -18.31 2.31
C GLU A 57 29.59 -17.65 1.51
N GLY A 58 29.27 -16.97 0.42
CA GLY A 58 30.27 -16.29 -0.40
C GLY A 58 31.09 -15.29 0.41
N VAL A 59 30.44 -14.48 1.24
CA VAL A 59 31.10 -13.48 2.08
C VAL A 59 31.99 -14.15 3.13
N LEU A 60 31.48 -15.15 3.84
CA LEU A 60 32.25 -15.85 4.88
C LEU A 60 33.40 -16.69 4.32
N SER A 61 33.30 -17.15 3.06
CA SER A 61 34.36 -17.94 2.43
C SER A 61 35.71 -17.21 2.37
N HIS A 62 35.70 -15.86 2.37
CA HIS A 62 36.90 -15.03 2.42
C HIS A 62 37.66 -15.13 3.76
N LEU A 63 36.99 -15.56 4.83
CA LEU A 63 37.60 -15.76 6.15
C LEU A 63 38.26 -17.14 6.30
N ARG A 64 38.04 -18.05 5.34
CA ARG A 64 38.62 -19.39 5.35
C ARG A 64 40.12 -19.32 5.13
N LYS A 65 40.88 -20.12 5.89
CA LYS A 65 42.32 -20.25 5.69
C LYS A 65 42.62 -20.83 4.31
N GLY A 66 43.50 -20.16 3.56
CA GLY A 66 43.81 -20.53 2.18
C GLY A 66 42.75 -20.12 1.15
N ALA A 67 41.78 -19.28 1.51
CA ALA A 67 40.87 -18.67 0.56
C ALA A 67 41.64 -17.86 -0.51
N ILE A 68 41.11 -17.88 -1.73
CA ILE A 68 41.63 -17.08 -2.84
C ILE A 68 41.38 -15.61 -2.48
N LYS A 69 42.45 -14.82 -2.40
CA LYS A 69 42.35 -13.38 -2.12
C LYS A 69 42.12 -12.65 -3.43
N HIS A 70 40.96 -12.02 -3.57
CA HIS A 70 40.67 -11.21 -4.75
C HIS A 70 41.45 -9.90 -4.66
N LYS A 71 41.89 -9.39 -5.82
CA LYS A 71 42.56 -8.08 -5.91
C LYS A 71 41.76 -6.95 -5.25
N TRP A 72 40.44 -7.07 -5.23
CA TRP A 72 39.50 -6.07 -4.72
C TRP A 72 39.08 -6.28 -3.25
N ASP A 73 39.56 -7.35 -2.60
CA ASP A 73 39.37 -7.57 -1.17
C ASP A 73 40.32 -6.71 -0.33
N VAL A 74 41.45 -6.31 -0.91
CA VAL A 74 42.42 -5.40 -0.28
C VAL A 74 42.05 -3.96 -0.64
N PRO A 75 41.81 -3.08 0.34
CA PRO A 75 41.52 -1.68 0.07
C PRO A 75 42.73 -0.97 -0.56
N SER A 76 42.48 -0.06 -1.51
CA SER A 76 43.53 0.80 -2.05
C SER A 76 43.94 1.86 -1.03
N GLU A 77 45.14 2.44 -1.15
CA GLU A 77 45.66 3.49 -0.25
C GLU A 77 44.75 4.74 -0.15
N ASP A 78 43.83 4.93 -1.09
CA ASP A 78 42.88 6.05 -1.16
C ASP A 78 41.48 5.58 -0.70
N PHE A 79 41.26 5.65 0.62
CA PHE A 79 40.23 4.89 1.35
C PHE A 79 38.82 5.49 1.38
N SER A 80 38.60 6.72 0.93
CA SER A 80 37.33 7.42 1.22
C SER A 80 36.14 6.95 0.39
N ASP A 81 36.37 6.31 -0.76
CA ASP A 81 35.33 6.16 -1.80
C ASP A 81 35.14 4.74 -2.34
N LEU A 82 35.87 3.74 -1.86
CA LEU A 82 35.77 2.38 -2.39
C LEU A 82 34.66 1.60 -1.70
N LEU A 83 33.43 1.97 -2.10
CA LEU A 83 32.20 1.21 -1.98
C LEU A 83 31.74 1.01 -0.54
N GLU A 84 30.74 1.80 -0.15
CA GLU A 84 29.82 1.46 0.94
C GLU A 84 29.21 0.09 0.65
N LEU A 85 29.90 -0.97 1.10
CA LEU A 85 29.39 -2.33 1.09
C LEU A 85 28.11 -2.36 1.93
N ASP A 86 27.25 -3.34 1.67
CA ASP A 86 26.15 -3.58 2.60
C ASP A 86 26.74 -3.85 4.01
N LEU A 87 25.93 -3.55 5.04
CA LEU A 87 26.34 -3.57 6.43
C LEU A 87 27.03 -4.88 6.84
N PHE A 88 26.64 -6.01 6.25
CA PHE A 88 27.22 -7.31 6.57
C PHE A 88 28.57 -7.53 5.86
N ALA A 89 28.64 -7.42 4.54
CA ALA A 89 29.91 -7.59 3.81
C ALA A 89 30.99 -6.60 4.26
N GLY A 90 30.60 -5.35 4.55
CA GLY A 90 31.51 -4.33 5.07
C GLY A 90 32.09 -4.69 6.44
N ALA A 91 31.24 -5.15 7.36
CA ALA A 91 31.69 -5.57 8.69
C ALA A 91 32.60 -6.81 8.64
N VAL A 92 32.26 -7.80 7.81
CA VAL A 92 33.10 -8.99 7.61
C VAL A 92 34.44 -8.63 6.98
N LYS A 93 34.44 -7.77 5.94
CA LYS A 93 35.67 -7.27 5.32
C LYS A 93 36.54 -6.53 6.33
N SER A 94 35.95 -5.70 7.20
CA SER A 94 36.70 -5.01 8.26
C SER A 94 37.37 -5.98 9.24
N ARG A 95 36.72 -7.10 9.60
CA ARG A 95 37.36 -8.13 10.44
C ARG A 95 38.44 -8.89 9.67
N HIS A 96 38.20 -9.23 8.40
CA HIS A 96 39.20 -9.88 7.55
C HIS A 96 40.52 -9.08 7.44
N LEU A 97 40.42 -7.75 7.45
CA LEU A 97 41.57 -6.84 7.35
C LEU A 97 42.25 -6.55 8.70
N ASP A 98 41.65 -6.94 9.82
CA ASP A 98 42.24 -6.79 11.14
C ASP A 98 43.41 -7.77 11.31
N SER A 99 44.61 -7.25 11.57
CA SER A 99 45.81 -8.05 11.77
C SER A 99 45.72 -9.04 12.95
N ALA A 100 44.81 -8.80 13.90
CA ALA A 100 44.57 -9.69 15.02
C ALA A 100 43.56 -10.82 14.70
N PHE A 101 42.86 -10.74 13.56
CA PHE A 101 41.87 -11.75 13.18
C PHE A 101 42.53 -13.04 12.69
N ILE A 102 42.11 -14.17 13.26
CA ILE A 102 42.60 -15.50 12.89
C ILE A 102 41.68 -16.07 11.81
N LEU A 103 42.24 -16.42 10.64
CA LEU A 103 41.49 -17.08 9.58
C LEU A 103 40.96 -18.43 10.05
N LEU A 104 39.72 -18.76 9.65
CA LEU A 104 39.00 -19.94 10.09
C LEU A 104 39.57 -21.20 9.44
N GLU A 105 39.85 -22.22 10.25
CA GLU A 105 40.11 -23.57 9.78
C GLU A 105 38.82 -24.20 9.22
N GLU A 106 38.92 -25.32 8.49
CA GLU A 106 37.77 -25.90 7.79
C GLU A 106 36.58 -26.24 8.70
N HIS A 107 36.89 -26.78 9.88
CA HIS A 107 35.91 -27.12 10.89
C HIS A 107 35.16 -25.87 11.37
N ASP A 108 35.91 -24.83 11.71
CA ASP A 108 35.41 -23.58 12.27
C ASP A 108 34.62 -22.78 11.21
N TYR A 109 35.09 -22.80 9.96
CA TYR A 109 34.37 -22.25 8.82
C TYR A 109 33.02 -22.94 8.61
N SER A 110 33.00 -24.28 8.63
CA SER A 110 31.76 -25.06 8.48
C SER A 110 30.76 -24.76 9.60
N GLN A 111 31.27 -24.58 10.82
CA GLN A 111 30.46 -24.20 11.99
C GLN A 111 29.93 -22.77 11.86
N ALA A 112 30.77 -21.81 11.50
CA ALA A 112 30.40 -20.41 11.27
C ALA A 112 29.33 -20.27 10.19
N LYS A 113 29.48 -20.98 9.06
CA LYS A 113 28.50 -21.00 7.97
C LYS A 113 27.11 -21.45 8.44
N ARG A 114 27.04 -22.56 9.18
CA ARG A 114 25.75 -23.08 9.69
C ARG A 114 25.11 -22.10 10.66
N LEU A 115 25.90 -21.58 11.60
CA LEU A 115 25.41 -20.65 12.61
C LEU A 115 24.99 -19.30 12.02
N ALA A 116 25.67 -18.83 10.98
CA ALA A 116 25.35 -17.59 10.28
C ALA A 116 23.94 -17.58 9.68
N SER A 117 23.62 -18.59 8.88
CA SER A 117 22.28 -18.72 8.27
C SER A 117 21.19 -18.85 9.34
N ARG A 118 21.48 -19.59 10.43
CA ARG A 118 20.55 -19.75 11.55
C ARG A 118 20.33 -18.46 12.32
N ALA A 119 21.39 -17.74 12.68
CA ALA A 119 21.31 -16.47 13.39
C ALA A 119 20.55 -15.41 12.58
N TRP A 120 20.66 -15.45 11.25
CA TRP A 120 19.88 -14.57 10.38
C TRP A 120 18.39 -14.95 10.32
N ALA A 121 18.06 -16.25 10.33
CA ALA A 121 16.70 -16.74 10.18
C ALA A 121 15.88 -16.74 11.50
N THR A 122 16.52 -17.00 12.64
CA THR A 122 15.83 -17.22 13.91
C THR A 122 15.74 -15.93 14.74
N ASN A 123 14.51 -15.47 15.01
CA ASN A 123 14.27 -14.22 15.76
C ASN A 123 14.37 -14.42 17.28
N ASP A 124 13.96 -15.58 17.76
CA ASP A 124 13.86 -15.90 19.17
C ASP A 124 15.17 -16.52 19.68
N PRO A 125 15.85 -15.93 20.67
CA PRO A 125 17.04 -16.51 21.29
C PRO A 125 16.84 -17.93 21.82
N ASP A 126 15.66 -18.23 22.39
CA ASP A 126 15.38 -19.57 22.95
C ASP A 126 15.24 -20.62 21.84
N GLU A 127 14.64 -20.23 20.71
CA GLU A 127 14.56 -21.06 19.51
C GLU A 127 15.95 -21.28 18.88
N PHE A 128 16.79 -20.24 18.84
CA PHE A 128 18.16 -20.35 18.35
C PHE A 128 18.96 -21.34 19.19
N ASP A 129 18.88 -21.25 20.51
CA ASP A 129 19.53 -22.16 21.45
C ASP A 129 19.02 -23.59 21.31
N ARG A 130 17.70 -23.78 21.12
CA ARG A 130 17.12 -25.10 20.85
C ARG A 130 17.69 -25.71 19.57
N LEU A 131 17.74 -24.95 18.48
CA LEU A 131 18.27 -25.41 17.20
C LEU A 131 19.78 -25.71 17.26
N CYS A 132 20.54 -24.94 18.04
CA CYS A 132 21.97 -25.23 18.29
C CYS A 132 22.15 -26.57 19.03
N ARG A 133 21.32 -26.85 20.04
CA ARG A 133 21.33 -28.13 20.76
C ARG A 133 20.96 -29.32 19.87
N GLU A 134 19.98 -29.17 19.00
CA GLU A 134 19.56 -30.21 18.05
C GLU A 134 20.68 -30.61 17.10
N ASP A 135 21.51 -29.65 16.71
CA ASP A 135 22.67 -29.84 15.84
C ASP A 135 23.96 -30.16 16.60
N GLN A 136 23.88 -30.43 17.91
CA GLN A 136 25.04 -30.70 18.77
C GLN A 136 26.10 -29.58 18.70
N THR A 137 25.69 -28.35 18.42
CA THR A 137 26.57 -27.19 18.41
C THR A 137 26.48 -26.51 19.76
N ASP A 138 27.60 -26.48 20.49
CA ASP A 138 27.71 -25.79 21.78
C ASP A 138 28.16 -24.33 21.55
N PRO A 139 27.28 -23.33 21.76
CA PRO A 139 27.64 -21.92 21.58
C PRO A 139 28.72 -21.44 22.57
N SER A 140 28.88 -22.14 23.71
CA SER A 140 29.90 -21.78 24.71
C SER A 140 31.32 -22.23 24.31
N ALA A 141 31.43 -23.13 23.34
CA ALA A 141 32.69 -23.65 22.82
C ALA A 141 33.15 -22.95 21.53
N LEU A 142 32.47 -21.87 21.11
CA LEU A 142 32.83 -21.13 19.91
C LEU A 142 34.15 -20.40 20.06
N SER A 143 34.92 -20.34 18.97
CA SER A 143 36.08 -19.45 18.94
C SER A 143 35.63 -17.99 19.05
N PRO A 144 36.49 -17.09 19.58
CA PRO A 144 36.20 -15.66 19.62
C PRO A 144 35.79 -15.09 18.25
N GLU A 145 36.44 -15.54 17.17
CA GLU A 145 36.15 -15.10 15.80
C GLU A 145 34.74 -15.49 15.37
N ILE A 146 34.30 -16.73 15.67
CA ILE A 146 32.94 -17.16 15.33
C ILE A 146 31.91 -16.39 16.16
N ALA A 147 32.17 -16.19 17.45
CA ALA A 147 31.29 -15.41 18.31
C ALA A 147 31.11 -13.97 17.79
N ASP A 148 32.20 -13.31 17.39
CA ASP A 148 32.17 -11.96 16.83
C ASP A 148 31.41 -11.90 15.50
N LEU A 149 31.59 -12.89 14.63
CA LEU A 149 30.85 -12.98 13.37
C LEU A 149 29.34 -13.13 13.62
N LEU A 150 28.93 -13.91 14.62
CA LEU A 150 27.52 -14.03 14.99
C LEU A 150 26.95 -12.73 15.55
N LEU A 151 27.72 -11.99 16.34
CA LEU A 151 27.32 -10.66 16.81
C LEU A 151 27.12 -9.70 15.64
N ILE A 152 28.05 -9.68 14.67
CA ILE A 152 27.94 -8.88 13.44
C ILE A 152 26.68 -9.26 12.66
N ILE A 153 26.39 -10.55 12.52
CA ILE A 153 25.21 -11.06 11.80
C ILE A 153 23.92 -10.63 12.49
N CYS A 154 23.81 -10.85 13.80
CA CYS A 154 22.65 -10.45 14.59
C CYS A 154 22.44 -8.93 14.53
N TYR A 155 23.52 -8.15 14.60
CA TYR A 155 23.49 -6.69 14.48
C TYR A 155 23.02 -6.25 13.09
N ALA A 156 23.63 -6.79 12.03
CA ALA A 156 23.29 -6.46 10.65
C ALA A 156 21.84 -6.81 10.34
N ARG A 157 21.39 -7.99 10.74
CA ARG A 157 20.01 -8.45 10.56
C ARG A 157 19.01 -7.56 11.31
N ARG A 158 19.28 -7.19 12.56
CA ARG A 158 18.44 -6.25 13.33
C ARG A 158 18.33 -4.90 12.61
N HIS A 159 19.43 -4.41 12.05
CA HIS A 159 19.44 -3.15 11.29
C HIS A 159 18.71 -3.28 9.96
N THR A 160 18.85 -4.39 9.23
CA THR A 160 18.08 -4.64 8.00
C THR A 160 16.58 -4.67 8.28
N LEU A 161 16.15 -5.30 9.37
CA LEU A 161 14.74 -5.30 9.79
C LEU A 161 14.26 -3.90 10.19
N LEU A 162 15.07 -3.17 10.95
CA LEU A 162 14.79 -1.78 11.33
C LEU A 162 14.72 -0.87 10.11
N PHE A 163 15.68 -0.95 9.19
CA PHE A 163 15.70 -0.16 7.97
C PHE A 163 14.54 -0.52 7.05
N ARG A 164 14.13 -1.79 6.97
CA ARG A 164 12.92 -2.16 6.22
C ARG A 164 11.69 -1.50 6.83
N TYR A 165 11.54 -1.57 8.16
CA TYR A 165 10.45 -0.88 8.86
C TYR A 165 10.50 0.64 8.62
N LEU A 166 11.67 1.26 8.76
CA LEU A 166 11.86 2.69 8.52
C LEU A 166 11.65 3.05 7.05
N ILE A 167 12.02 2.23 6.07
CA ILE A 167 11.78 2.49 4.65
C ILE A 167 10.30 2.39 4.35
N ASP A 168 9.59 1.41 4.91
CA ASP A 168 8.14 1.29 4.78
C ASP A 168 7.43 2.48 5.43
N GLU A 169 7.90 2.90 6.61
CA GLU A 169 7.39 4.06 7.34
C GLU A 169 7.72 5.38 6.63
N ILE A 170 8.95 5.57 6.16
CA ILE A 170 9.39 6.72 5.37
C ILE A 170 8.65 6.72 4.04
N SER A 171 8.41 5.58 3.39
CA SER A 171 7.62 5.52 2.16
C SER A 171 6.17 5.87 2.43
N LEU A 172 5.60 5.43 3.55
CA LEU A 172 4.27 5.82 3.99
C LEU A 172 4.21 7.33 4.24
N TRP A 173 5.13 7.89 5.03
CA TRP A 173 5.21 9.32 5.31
C TRP A 173 5.53 10.13 4.07
N THR A 174 6.41 9.65 3.20
CA THR A 174 6.74 10.30 1.92
C THR A 174 5.54 10.29 0.99
N ASN A 175 4.77 9.20 0.94
CA ASN A 175 3.50 9.18 0.21
C ASN A 175 2.52 10.18 0.83
N ILE A 176 2.34 10.16 2.15
CA ILE A 176 1.48 11.11 2.88
C ILE A 176 1.90 12.56 2.64
N LEU A 177 3.20 12.87 2.68
CA LEU A 177 3.76 14.22 2.53
C LEU A 177 3.75 14.67 1.06
N ASN A 178 4.10 13.79 0.11
CA ASN A 178 4.07 14.09 -1.32
C ASN A 178 2.67 14.12 -1.91
N PHE A 179 1.67 13.67 -1.16
CA PHE A 179 0.31 14.00 -1.47
C PHE A 179 0.14 15.53 -1.33
N GLY A 180 -0.14 16.21 -2.45
CA GLY A 180 -0.19 17.68 -2.55
C GLY A 180 -1.17 18.38 -1.59
N TRP A 181 -2.00 17.63 -0.86
CA TRP A 181 -2.89 18.15 0.16
C TRP A 181 -2.24 18.44 1.52
N VAL A 182 -1.02 17.94 1.79
CA VAL A 182 -0.34 18.15 3.08
C VAL A 182 0.40 19.48 3.16
N HIS A 183 0.84 20.01 2.02
CA HIS A 183 1.66 21.22 1.98
C HIS A 183 0.87 22.50 1.64
N ASP A 184 -0.33 22.36 1.09
CA ASP A 184 -1.22 23.48 0.79
C ASP A 184 -2.43 23.49 1.73
N PRO A 185 -2.97 24.67 2.12
CA PRO A 185 -4.31 24.73 2.67
C PRO A 185 -5.24 23.96 1.73
N VAL A 186 -6.10 23.09 2.29
CA VAL A 186 -7.06 22.32 1.50
C VAL A 186 -7.98 23.31 0.79
N ASN A 187 -7.59 23.67 -0.43
CA ASN A 187 -8.39 24.47 -1.32
C ASN A 187 -9.44 23.56 -1.95
N SER A 188 -10.42 24.14 -2.64
CA SER A 188 -11.52 23.39 -3.24
C SER A 188 -11.07 22.31 -4.23
N GLU A 189 -9.93 22.47 -4.90
CA GLU A 189 -9.37 21.45 -5.81
C GLU A 189 -8.74 20.29 -5.05
N THR A 190 -7.93 20.57 -4.04
CA THR A 190 -7.33 19.57 -3.15
C THR A 190 -8.41 18.75 -2.44
N GLN A 191 -9.44 19.42 -1.95
CA GLN A 191 -10.62 18.76 -1.38
C GLN A 191 -11.27 17.84 -2.41
N ARG A 192 -11.54 18.34 -3.62
CA ARG A 192 -12.11 17.56 -4.72
C ARG A 192 -11.25 16.34 -5.07
N PHE A 193 -9.92 16.45 -5.11
CA PHE A 193 -9.02 15.31 -5.32
C PHE A 193 -9.06 14.29 -4.18
N LEU A 194 -9.20 14.73 -2.93
CA LEU A 194 -9.36 13.85 -1.78
C LEU A 194 -10.73 13.14 -1.77
N HIS A 195 -11.80 13.81 -2.21
CA HIS A 195 -13.08 13.18 -2.51
C HIS A 195 -12.92 12.08 -3.57
N TYR A 196 -12.16 12.34 -4.64
CA TYR A 196 -11.81 11.30 -5.61
C TYR A 196 -10.94 10.18 -5.00
N GLY A 197 -10.11 10.45 -3.99
CA GLY A 197 -9.31 9.44 -3.28
C GLY A 197 -10.16 8.48 -2.44
N ILE A 198 -11.26 8.96 -1.84
CA ILE A 198 -12.30 8.11 -1.23
C ILE A 198 -12.97 7.25 -2.31
N ARG A 199 -13.14 7.81 -3.52
CA ARG A 199 -13.79 7.21 -4.70
C ARG A 199 -12.91 6.23 -5.50
N SER A 200 -11.59 6.41 -5.51
CA SER A 200 -10.66 5.74 -6.43
C SER A 200 -10.21 4.36 -5.96
N GLN A 201 -10.82 3.83 -4.91
CA GLN A 201 -10.62 2.46 -4.46
C GLN A 201 -11.77 1.61 -4.96
N ASP A 202 -11.87 1.53 -6.29
CA ASP A 202 -12.73 0.56 -6.95
C ASP A 202 -12.31 -0.84 -6.45
N PRO A 203 -13.16 -1.54 -5.67
CA PRO A 203 -12.80 -2.84 -5.13
C PRO A 203 -12.64 -3.90 -6.22
N GLY A 204 -13.04 -3.60 -7.47
CA GLY A 204 -12.86 -4.47 -8.63
C GLY A 204 -11.51 -4.32 -9.33
N LEU A 205 -10.70 -3.31 -8.98
CA LEU A 205 -9.40 -3.03 -9.60
C LEU A 205 -8.32 -2.93 -8.52
N GLU A 206 -7.82 -4.07 -8.04
CA GLU A 206 -6.55 -4.10 -7.30
C GLU A 206 -5.45 -3.52 -8.20
N ARG A 207 -5.01 -2.30 -7.88
CA ARG A 207 -3.79 -1.71 -8.46
C ARG A 207 -2.65 -1.93 -7.48
N ASP A 208 -1.42 -2.10 -7.98
CA ASP A 208 -0.20 -2.39 -7.19
C ASP A 208 0.15 -1.34 -6.10
N GLY A 209 -0.63 -0.26 -5.95
CA GLY A 209 -0.54 0.72 -4.85
C GLY A 209 -1.88 1.08 -4.20
N SER A 210 -2.97 0.38 -4.52
CA SER A 210 -4.29 0.62 -3.93
C SER A 210 -4.37 0.06 -2.50
N VAL A 211 -5.05 0.77 -1.60
CA VAL A 211 -5.32 0.23 -0.27
C VAL A 211 -6.49 -0.75 -0.42
N ALA A 212 -6.38 -1.94 0.19
CA ALA A 212 -7.45 -2.93 0.05
C ALA A 212 -8.73 -2.43 0.74
N PHE A 213 -9.88 -2.58 0.07
CA PHE A 213 -11.18 -2.23 0.63
C PHE A 213 -11.47 -3.02 1.91
N GLY A 214 -11.89 -2.33 2.97
CA GLY A 214 -12.13 -2.92 4.28
C GLY A 214 -10.86 -3.25 5.09
N SER A 215 -9.67 -2.89 4.62
CA SER A 215 -8.42 -3.07 5.38
C SER A 215 -8.29 -2.05 6.51
N GLN A 216 -7.52 -2.40 7.53
CA GLN A 216 -7.15 -1.50 8.62
C GLN A 216 -6.47 -0.21 8.11
N LYS A 217 -5.64 -0.32 7.07
CA LYS A 217 -4.97 0.81 6.43
C LYS A 217 -5.97 1.80 5.80
N LEU A 218 -7.03 1.30 5.16
CA LEU A 218 -8.08 2.16 4.60
C LEU A 218 -8.87 2.86 5.72
N ARG A 219 -9.15 2.14 6.81
CA ARG A 219 -9.82 2.70 7.97
C ARG A 219 -9.01 3.83 8.63
N GLU A 220 -7.72 3.63 8.82
CA GLU A 220 -6.80 4.66 9.35
C GLU A 220 -6.74 5.89 8.44
N PHE A 221 -6.76 5.68 7.12
CA PHE A 221 -6.85 6.77 6.16
C PHE A 221 -8.15 7.57 6.32
N HIS A 222 -9.31 6.92 6.42
CA HIS A 222 -10.58 7.60 6.66
C HIS A 222 -10.61 8.39 7.98
N LEU A 223 -10.09 7.81 9.07
CA LEU A 223 -9.95 8.51 10.36
C LEU A 223 -9.04 9.74 10.26
N ALA A 224 -7.95 9.64 9.49
CA ALA A 224 -7.04 10.74 9.24
C ALA A 224 -7.68 11.87 8.43
N LEU A 225 -8.58 11.56 7.49
CA LEU A 225 -9.37 12.55 6.76
C LEU A 225 -10.42 13.22 7.67
N ALA A 226 -11.19 12.43 8.41
CA ALA A 226 -12.23 12.91 9.30
C ALA A 226 -11.67 13.83 10.43
N SER A 227 -10.51 13.48 10.99
CA SER A 227 -9.85 14.30 12.03
C SER A 227 -9.36 15.66 11.52
N ARG A 228 -9.20 15.82 10.20
CA ARG A 228 -8.85 17.09 9.54
C ARG A 228 -10.07 17.91 9.11
N GLY A 229 -11.28 17.47 9.44
CA GLY A 229 -12.53 18.13 9.07
C GLY A 229 -12.89 17.97 7.59
N ILE A 230 -12.24 17.05 6.88
CA ILE A 230 -12.59 16.72 5.50
C ILE A 230 -13.87 15.87 5.56
N TYR A 231 -14.93 16.35 4.91
CA TYR A 231 -16.18 15.62 4.81
C TYR A 231 -16.20 14.70 3.60
N CYS A 232 -16.96 13.60 3.70
CA CYS A 232 -17.35 12.79 2.56
C CYS A 232 -18.62 13.41 1.96
N ASP A 233 -18.67 13.64 0.64
CA ASP A 233 -19.91 14.06 0.00
C ASP A 233 -20.88 12.88 -0.12
N VAL A 234 -22.18 13.19 -0.21
CA VAL A 234 -23.23 12.15 -0.17
C VAL A 234 -23.13 11.16 -1.33
N ALA A 235 -22.70 11.60 -2.51
CA ALA A 235 -22.53 10.70 -3.65
C ALA A 235 -21.36 9.74 -3.44
N SER A 236 -20.20 10.24 -2.98
CA SER A 236 -19.04 9.40 -2.61
C SER A 236 -19.36 8.42 -1.49
N LEU A 237 -20.17 8.81 -0.50
CA LEU A 237 -20.67 7.90 0.51
C LEU A 237 -21.48 6.76 -0.13
N GLY A 238 -22.33 7.06 -1.11
CA GLY A 238 -23.07 6.05 -1.88
C GLY A 238 -22.16 5.05 -2.58
N ASP A 239 -21.13 5.52 -3.24
CA ASP A 239 -20.15 4.69 -3.94
C ASP A 239 -19.44 3.75 -2.94
N TYR A 240 -19.05 4.25 -1.76
CA TYR A 240 -18.44 3.42 -0.72
C TYR A 240 -19.40 2.36 -0.18
N LEU A 241 -20.62 2.77 0.17
CA LEU A 241 -21.65 1.86 0.70
C LEU A 241 -22.05 0.78 -0.31
N ALA A 242 -22.06 1.12 -1.60
CA ALA A 242 -22.28 0.17 -2.69
C ALA A 242 -21.23 -0.94 -2.75
N CYS A 243 -20.05 -0.74 -2.14
CA CYS A 243 -18.93 -1.69 -2.14
C CYS A 243 -18.82 -2.52 -0.86
N CYS A 244 -19.59 -2.19 0.19
CA CYS A 244 -19.53 -2.91 1.45
C CYS A 244 -19.91 -4.40 1.29
N ARG A 245 -19.17 -5.28 1.97
CA ARG A 245 -19.43 -6.73 1.98
C ARG A 245 -20.28 -7.17 3.16
N SER A 246 -20.47 -6.30 4.15
CA SER A 246 -21.32 -6.51 5.32
C SER A 246 -21.95 -5.21 5.80
N LEU A 247 -23.01 -5.32 6.60
CA LEU A 247 -23.64 -4.18 7.25
C LEU A 247 -22.70 -3.52 8.27
N ASP A 248 -21.89 -4.32 8.98
CA ASP A 248 -20.91 -3.81 9.95
C ASP A 248 -19.88 -2.89 9.29
N GLN A 249 -19.47 -3.17 8.05
CA GLN A 249 -18.57 -2.29 7.29
C GLN A 249 -19.22 -0.94 6.96
N ALA A 250 -20.50 -0.96 6.60
CA ALA A 250 -21.26 0.27 6.36
C ALA A 250 -21.42 1.09 7.65
N ILE A 251 -21.71 0.42 8.77
CA ILE A 251 -21.82 1.04 10.10
C ILE A 251 -20.47 1.64 10.52
N ASP A 252 -19.36 0.89 10.46
CA ASP A 252 -18.03 1.40 10.81
C ASP A 252 -17.67 2.64 9.98
N PHE A 253 -17.94 2.63 8.67
CA PHE A 253 -17.70 3.81 7.85
C PHE A 253 -18.54 5.02 8.26
N LEU A 254 -19.82 4.82 8.58
CA LEU A 254 -20.69 5.88 9.08
C LEU A 254 -20.31 6.35 10.50
N THR A 255 -19.56 5.56 11.28
CA THR A 255 -18.98 6.07 12.54
C THR A 255 -17.86 7.08 12.31
N VAL A 256 -17.11 6.92 11.20
CA VAL A 256 -16.05 7.85 10.81
C VAL A 256 -16.64 9.10 10.14
N PHE A 257 -17.61 8.90 9.24
CA PHE A 257 -18.32 9.96 8.54
C PHE A 257 -19.83 9.91 8.87
N PRO A 258 -20.25 10.44 10.03
CA PRO A 258 -21.65 10.41 10.44
C PRO A 258 -22.50 11.24 9.49
N GLY A 259 -23.71 10.80 9.19
CA GLY A 259 -24.53 11.41 8.13
C GLY A 259 -24.88 12.90 8.34
N ASN A 260 -24.78 13.43 9.57
CA ASN A 260 -24.89 14.87 9.84
C ASN A 260 -23.63 15.68 9.44
N LYS A 261 -22.55 15.01 9.04
CA LYS A 261 -21.31 15.56 8.51
C LYS A 261 -21.08 15.19 7.04
N VAL A 262 -21.99 14.40 6.45
CA VAL A 262 -21.92 14.00 5.04
C VAL A 262 -22.83 14.95 4.26
N GLY A 263 -22.32 16.15 4.00
CA GLY A 263 -23.03 17.22 3.31
C GLY A 263 -22.74 18.59 3.92
N PRO A 264 -22.78 19.66 3.10
CA PRO A 264 -22.60 21.03 3.58
C PRO A 264 -23.74 21.42 4.54
N SER A 265 -23.39 21.99 5.70
CA SER A 265 -24.32 22.32 6.78
C SER A 265 -25.25 23.49 6.48
N ASP A 266 -24.99 24.24 5.41
CA ASP A 266 -25.64 25.49 5.04
C ASP A 266 -26.62 25.36 3.85
N ARG A 267 -26.68 24.20 3.19
CA ARG A 267 -27.62 23.96 2.08
C ARG A 267 -28.23 22.56 2.09
N GLY A 268 -29.39 22.44 1.46
CA GLY A 268 -29.97 21.13 1.13
C GLY A 268 -29.10 20.36 0.13
N LEU A 269 -29.34 19.05 0.04
CA LEU A 269 -28.68 18.19 -0.93
C LEU A 269 -29.15 18.51 -2.35
N TYR A 270 -28.21 18.54 -3.28
CA TYR A 270 -28.53 18.60 -4.70
C TYR A 270 -29.10 17.26 -5.17
N GLU A 271 -29.84 17.31 -6.27
CA GLU A 271 -30.40 16.10 -6.90
C GLU A 271 -29.30 15.07 -7.21
N TRP A 272 -28.15 15.50 -7.75
CA TRP A 272 -27.05 14.59 -8.07
C TRP A 272 -26.40 13.94 -6.85
N GLU A 273 -26.45 14.60 -5.67
CA GLU A 273 -25.93 14.04 -4.41
C GLU A 273 -26.83 12.91 -3.94
N SER A 274 -28.15 13.15 -3.90
CA SER A 274 -29.14 12.14 -3.52
C SER A 274 -29.21 11.00 -4.54
N GLY A 275 -29.18 11.33 -5.83
CA GLY A 275 -29.15 10.37 -6.93
C GLY A 275 -27.90 9.52 -6.92
N GLY A 276 -26.72 10.10 -6.64
CA GLY A 276 -25.48 9.36 -6.47
C GLY A 276 -25.55 8.33 -5.34
N LEU A 277 -26.06 8.74 -4.16
CA LEU A 277 -26.25 7.84 -3.03
C LEU A 277 -27.18 6.66 -3.35
N VAL A 278 -28.41 6.98 -3.75
CA VAL A 278 -29.45 5.97 -3.97
C VAL A 278 -29.09 5.11 -5.18
N GLY A 279 -28.64 5.74 -6.27
CA GLY A 279 -28.26 5.10 -7.51
C GLY A 279 -27.13 4.09 -7.34
N SER A 280 -26.05 4.46 -6.65
CA SER A 280 -24.90 3.57 -6.44
C SER A 280 -25.28 2.33 -5.64
N ILE A 281 -26.06 2.46 -4.56
CA ILE A 281 -26.50 1.33 -3.74
C ILE A 281 -27.47 0.42 -4.52
N VAL A 282 -28.49 0.98 -5.18
CA VAL A 282 -29.47 0.20 -5.96
C VAL A 282 -28.80 -0.50 -7.14
N ASN A 283 -27.85 0.19 -7.79
CA ASN A 283 -27.19 -0.36 -8.96
C ASN A 283 -26.03 -1.31 -8.64
N SER A 284 -25.58 -1.38 -7.39
CA SER A 284 -24.40 -2.14 -6.99
C SER A 284 -24.43 -3.61 -7.47
N PRO A 285 -23.36 -4.08 -8.14
CA PRO A 285 -23.16 -5.49 -8.45
C PRO A 285 -22.68 -6.30 -7.24
N THR A 286 -22.10 -5.64 -6.23
CA THR A 286 -21.47 -6.26 -5.06
C THR A 286 -22.49 -6.61 -3.98
N LEU A 287 -23.54 -5.80 -3.83
CA LEU A 287 -24.55 -6.01 -2.80
C LEU A 287 -25.60 -7.05 -3.23
N ASN A 288 -25.81 -8.09 -2.41
CA ASN A 288 -26.95 -9.00 -2.57
C ASN A 288 -28.25 -8.33 -2.09
N GLY A 289 -29.42 -8.89 -2.43
CA GLY A 289 -30.72 -8.21 -2.21
C GLY A 289 -31.00 -7.80 -0.75
N LYS A 290 -30.70 -8.67 0.22
CA LYS A 290 -30.91 -8.34 1.64
C LYS A 290 -29.92 -7.26 2.10
N LEU A 291 -28.62 -7.47 1.88
CA LEU A 291 -27.60 -6.52 2.29
C LEU A 291 -27.80 -5.15 1.63
N ARG A 292 -28.20 -5.11 0.35
CA ARG A 292 -28.55 -3.89 -0.37
C ARG A 292 -29.69 -3.13 0.30
N THR A 293 -30.73 -3.85 0.71
CA THR A 293 -31.87 -3.26 1.40
C THR A 293 -31.49 -2.74 2.78
N ASP A 294 -30.70 -3.50 3.54
CA ASP A 294 -30.23 -3.11 4.88
C ASP A 294 -29.33 -1.87 4.81
N ILE A 295 -28.39 -1.82 3.87
CA ILE A 295 -27.51 -0.66 3.63
C ILE A 295 -28.32 0.55 3.14
N MET A 296 -29.31 0.36 2.26
CA MET A 296 -30.18 1.46 1.82
C MET A 296 -30.94 2.08 2.99
N ASN A 297 -31.56 1.27 3.85
CA ASN A 297 -32.26 1.80 5.03
C ASN A 297 -31.29 2.55 5.95
N LEU A 298 -30.13 1.96 6.24
CA LEU A 298 -29.11 2.60 7.06
C LEU A 298 -28.69 3.97 6.50
N ALA A 299 -28.47 4.07 5.18
CA ALA A 299 -28.10 5.31 4.52
C ALA A 299 -29.20 6.38 4.63
N LEU A 300 -30.45 6.03 4.31
CA LEU A 300 -31.59 6.95 4.33
C LEU A 300 -31.97 7.40 5.75
N GLU A 301 -31.75 6.55 6.75
CA GLU A 301 -31.97 6.89 8.17
C GLU A 301 -30.84 7.76 8.73
N SER A 302 -29.61 7.59 8.23
CA SER A 302 -28.43 8.30 8.74
C SER A 302 -28.27 9.69 8.13
N ILE A 303 -28.72 9.91 6.89
CA ILE A 303 -28.47 11.12 6.12
C ILE A 303 -29.78 11.89 5.92
N LYS A 304 -29.88 13.05 6.53
CA LYS A 304 -31.10 13.88 6.43
C LYS A 304 -31.19 14.56 5.06
N GLY A 305 -32.41 14.60 4.51
CA GLY A 305 -32.71 15.37 3.30
C GLY A 305 -32.35 14.68 1.99
N VAL A 306 -32.05 13.38 2.01
CA VAL A 306 -31.88 12.59 0.78
C VAL A 306 -33.22 12.54 0.04
N ASP A 307 -33.22 13.01 -1.21
CA ASP A 307 -34.35 12.83 -2.10
C ASP A 307 -34.27 11.46 -2.77
N VAL A 308 -35.09 10.50 -2.30
CA VAL A 308 -35.18 9.15 -2.88
C VAL A 308 -35.72 9.12 -4.30
N ASN A 309 -36.32 10.22 -4.76
CA ASN A 309 -36.83 10.39 -6.12
C ASN A 309 -35.82 11.05 -7.05
N ALA A 310 -34.64 11.42 -6.55
CA ALA A 310 -33.59 12.01 -7.36
C ALA A 310 -33.18 11.07 -8.50
N LEU A 311 -33.01 11.65 -9.68
CA LEU A 311 -32.56 10.90 -10.85
C LEU A 311 -31.08 10.59 -10.70
N PHE A 312 -30.69 9.35 -11.01
CA PHE A 312 -29.29 9.00 -11.07
C PHE A 312 -28.89 8.60 -12.50
N THR A 313 -27.69 9.03 -12.86
CA THR A 313 -27.08 8.85 -14.18
C THR A 313 -25.75 8.18 -13.97
N SER A 314 -25.54 7.02 -14.59
CA SER A 314 -24.24 6.35 -14.49
C SER A 314 -23.12 7.16 -15.14
N ASN A 315 -23.40 7.98 -16.17
CA ASN A 315 -22.40 8.82 -16.85
C ASN A 315 -23.01 10.06 -17.54
N ILE A 316 -23.20 11.17 -16.83
CA ILE A 316 -23.75 12.43 -17.41
C ILE A 316 -22.93 12.90 -18.62
N TRP A 317 -21.61 12.76 -18.55
CA TRP A 317 -20.69 13.22 -19.59
C TRP A 317 -20.72 12.36 -20.86
N GLU A 318 -21.19 11.10 -20.79
CA GLU A 318 -21.33 10.23 -21.96
C GLU A 318 -22.53 10.63 -22.84
N ASP A 319 -23.56 11.23 -22.24
CA ASP A 319 -24.74 11.74 -22.97
C ASP A 319 -24.38 12.95 -23.87
N ASP A 320 -23.30 13.67 -23.55
CA ASP A 320 -22.82 14.84 -24.31
C ASP A 320 -21.88 14.45 -25.48
N LEU A 321 -21.52 13.18 -25.61
CA LEU A 321 -20.66 12.71 -26.69
C LEU A 321 -21.44 12.62 -28.03
N PRO A 322 -20.88 13.14 -29.14
CA PRO A 322 -21.53 13.07 -30.44
C PRO A 322 -21.87 11.64 -30.84
N GLY A 323 -23.14 11.38 -31.19
CA GLY A 323 -23.61 10.08 -31.68
C GLY A 323 -23.94 9.04 -30.60
N ARG A 324 -23.80 9.35 -29.31
CA ARG A 324 -24.28 8.48 -28.23
C ARG A 324 -25.80 8.55 -28.11
N LYS A 325 -26.45 7.40 -27.96
CA LYS A 325 -27.85 7.33 -27.55
C LYS A 325 -27.93 7.77 -26.08
N ARG A 326 -28.80 8.74 -25.78
CA ARG A 326 -29.05 9.17 -24.41
C ARG A 326 -29.46 7.98 -23.56
N THR A 327 -28.86 7.89 -22.37
CA THR A 327 -29.19 6.86 -21.40
C THR A 327 -30.41 7.25 -20.56
N PRO A 328 -31.36 6.32 -20.29
CA PRO A 328 -32.49 6.59 -19.40
C PRO A 328 -32.02 7.06 -18.02
N ARG A 329 -32.61 8.14 -17.52
CA ARG A 329 -32.31 8.67 -16.17
C ARG A 329 -33.31 8.12 -15.19
N MET A 330 -32.89 7.11 -14.42
CA MET A 330 -33.82 6.36 -13.59
C MET A 330 -33.79 6.82 -12.13
N THR A 331 -34.93 6.73 -11.44
CA THR A 331 -34.97 6.80 -9.97
C THR A 331 -34.51 5.47 -9.37
N GLY A 332 -34.17 5.47 -8.08
CA GLY A 332 -33.88 4.21 -7.36
C GLY A 332 -35.01 3.19 -7.46
N LEU A 333 -36.28 3.64 -7.38
CA LEU A 333 -37.44 2.76 -7.48
C LEU A 333 -37.57 2.13 -8.87
N GLN A 334 -37.33 2.90 -9.93
CA GLN A 334 -37.38 2.38 -11.30
C GLN A 334 -36.29 1.32 -11.53
N VAL A 335 -35.10 1.48 -10.95
CA VAL A 335 -34.03 0.48 -11.07
C VAL A 335 -34.32 -0.76 -10.23
N ALA A 336 -34.84 -0.61 -9.01
CA ALA A 336 -35.33 -1.73 -8.22
C ALA A 336 -36.43 -2.52 -8.97
N ALA A 337 -37.35 -1.81 -9.62
CA ALA A 337 -38.41 -2.36 -10.45
C ALA A 337 -37.86 -3.15 -11.66
N CYS A 338 -36.90 -2.57 -12.37
CA CYS A 338 -36.20 -3.20 -13.49
C CYS A 338 -35.50 -4.52 -13.07
N LYS A 339 -34.90 -4.55 -11.88
CA LYS A 339 -34.19 -5.73 -11.34
C LYS A 339 -35.10 -6.76 -10.68
N GLY A 340 -36.38 -6.46 -10.48
CA GLY A 340 -37.30 -7.33 -9.73
C GLY A 340 -37.07 -7.33 -8.22
N ASP A 341 -36.35 -6.35 -7.68
CA ASP A 341 -35.99 -6.28 -6.26
C ASP A 341 -37.14 -5.68 -5.43
N ARG A 342 -38.10 -6.54 -5.08
CA ARG A 342 -39.32 -6.15 -4.37
C ARG A 342 -39.07 -5.63 -2.96
N GLU A 343 -38.11 -6.19 -2.24
CA GLU A 343 -37.83 -5.76 -0.86
C GLU A 343 -37.16 -4.38 -0.84
N LEU A 344 -36.22 -4.14 -1.75
CA LEU A 344 -35.64 -2.81 -1.92
C LEU A 344 -36.68 -1.77 -2.33
N ALA A 345 -37.59 -2.12 -3.25
CA ALA A 345 -38.67 -1.22 -3.64
C ALA A 345 -39.59 -0.86 -2.47
N LYS A 346 -39.96 -1.84 -1.63
CA LYS A 346 -40.73 -1.56 -0.40
C LYS A 346 -39.98 -0.60 0.53
N ALA A 347 -38.66 -0.78 0.69
CA ALA A 347 -37.84 0.11 1.49
C ALA A 347 -37.86 1.55 0.92
N LEU A 348 -37.64 1.70 -0.39
CA LEU A 348 -37.68 3.01 -1.05
C LEU A 348 -39.06 3.69 -0.93
N ILE A 349 -40.16 2.95 -1.10
CA ILE A 349 -41.53 3.49 -0.92
C ILE A 349 -41.75 3.99 0.51
N ARG A 350 -41.29 3.25 1.54
CA ARG A 350 -41.39 3.68 2.95
C ARG A 350 -40.67 5.00 3.20
N HIS A 351 -39.61 5.27 2.45
CA HIS A 351 -38.84 6.50 2.51
C HIS A 351 -39.33 7.59 1.52
N GLY A 352 -40.51 7.43 0.93
CA GLY A 352 -41.15 8.45 0.10
C GLY A 352 -40.88 8.38 -1.40
N ALA A 353 -40.41 7.23 -1.91
CA ALA A 353 -40.28 7.04 -3.35
C ALA A 353 -41.66 7.01 -4.02
N ARG A 354 -41.79 7.69 -5.15
CA ARG A 354 -43.05 7.79 -5.90
C ARG A 354 -43.07 6.82 -7.08
N SER A 355 -44.16 6.05 -7.21
CA SER A 355 -44.37 5.08 -8.29
C SER A 355 -44.84 5.70 -9.61
N ASP A 356 -45.30 6.95 -9.57
CA ASP A 356 -45.86 7.69 -10.70
C ASP A 356 -44.81 8.43 -11.55
N ILE A 357 -43.55 8.50 -11.09
CA ILE A 357 -42.47 9.16 -11.83
C ILE A 357 -42.21 8.40 -13.14
N VAL A 358 -42.28 9.15 -14.24
CA VAL A 358 -42.07 8.66 -15.61
C VAL A 358 -40.69 9.08 -16.09
N GLU A 359 -39.92 8.11 -16.61
CA GLU A 359 -38.62 8.38 -17.22
C GLU A 359 -38.80 8.98 -18.62
N HIS A 360 -38.09 10.08 -18.89
CA HIS A 360 -38.36 10.95 -20.05
C HIS A 360 -38.04 10.34 -21.43
N ILE A 361 -37.08 9.42 -21.54
CA ILE A 361 -36.68 8.83 -22.83
C ILE A 361 -37.59 7.66 -23.21
N THR A 362 -37.89 6.82 -22.24
CA THR A 362 -38.65 5.58 -22.41
C THR A 362 -40.15 5.78 -22.21
N GLY A 363 -40.56 6.84 -21.50
CA GLY A 363 -41.94 7.06 -21.09
C GLY A 363 -42.44 6.04 -20.06
N LEU A 364 -41.54 5.27 -19.43
CA LEU A 364 -41.89 4.23 -18.48
C LEU A 364 -41.79 4.74 -17.04
N ASN A 365 -42.79 4.41 -16.23
CA ASN A 365 -42.70 4.51 -14.78
C ASN A 365 -42.14 3.20 -14.18
N ALA A 366 -42.05 3.10 -12.85
CA ALA A 366 -41.52 1.90 -12.18
C ALA A 366 -42.27 0.62 -12.59
N ALA A 367 -43.60 0.64 -12.66
CA ALA A 367 -44.39 -0.50 -13.13
C ALA A 367 -44.09 -0.84 -14.59
N GLY A 368 -43.93 0.17 -15.46
CA GLY A 368 -43.50 0.01 -16.85
C GLY A 368 -42.17 -0.72 -16.98
N PHE A 369 -41.14 -0.31 -16.22
CA PHE A 369 -39.85 -1.00 -16.20
C PHE A 369 -39.94 -2.44 -15.67
N ALA A 370 -40.75 -2.68 -14.63
CA ALA A 370 -40.98 -4.04 -14.14
C ALA A 370 -41.62 -4.93 -15.21
N ARG A 371 -42.65 -4.46 -15.93
CA ARG A 371 -43.28 -5.22 -17.04
C ARG A 371 -42.29 -5.50 -18.15
N ASN A 372 -41.52 -4.50 -18.57
CA ASN A 372 -40.55 -4.62 -19.65
C ASN A 372 -39.46 -5.67 -19.35
N ASN A 373 -39.18 -5.91 -18.06
CA ASN A 373 -38.22 -6.93 -17.60
C ASN A 373 -38.89 -8.23 -17.13
N GLY A 374 -40.15 -8.48 -17.47
CA GLY A 374 -40.86 -9.73 -17.17
C GLY A 374 -41.36 -9.87 -15.72
N GLN A 375 -41.25 -8.83 -14.90
CA GLN A 375 -41.65 -8.82 -13.48
C GLN A 375 -43.15 -8.53 -13.30
N VAL A 376 -44.01 -9.34 -13.94
CA VAL A 376 -45.46 -9.05 -14.09
C VAL A 376 -46.19 -8.88 -12.76
N ASN A 377 -45.96 -9.77 -11.80
CA ASN A 377 -46.61 -9.68 -10.48
C ASN A 377 -46.14 -8.47 -9.67
N PHE A 378 -44.86 -8.09 -9.85
CA PHE A 378 -44.29 -6.94 -9.19
C PHE A 378 -44.80 -5.63 -9.80
N ALA A 379 -44.94 -5.57 -11.12
CA ALA A 379 -45.56 -4.45 -11.81
C ALA A 379 -47.01 -4.21 -11.33
N ARG A 380 -47.83 -5.27 -11.19
CA ARG A 380 -49.20 -5.14 -10.65
C ARG A 380 -49.21 -4.58 -9.24
N TRP A 381 -48.25 -4.97 -8.40
CA TRP A 381 -48.12 -4.39 -7.07
C TRP A 381 -47.76 -2.90 -7.13
N LEU A 382 -46.85 -2.50 -8.01
CA LEU A 382 -46.49 -1.09 -8.22
C LEU A 382 -47.65 -0.26 -8.77
N ASP A 383 -48.47 -0.78 -9.69
CA ASP A 383 -49.66 -0.09 -10.18
C ASP A 383 -50.68 0.17 -9.07
N GLY A 384 -50.84 -0.79 -8.16
CA GLY A 384 -51.75 -0.67 -7.02
C GLY A 384 -51.36 0.43 -6.04
N LEU A 385 -50.07 0.82 -5.98
CA LEU A 385 -49.60 1.93 -5.15
C LEU A 385 -49.91 3.30 -5.73
N SER A 386 -50.09 3.41 -7.05
CA SER A 386 -50.38 4.69 -7.72
C SER A 386 -51.88 5.07 -7.70
N GLN A 387 -52.74 4.21 -7.12
CA GLN A 387 -54.18 4.40 -7.05
C GLN A 387 -54.68 4.85 -5.67
N GLU A 388 -53.79 4.92 -4.68
CA GLU A 388 -54.00 5.49 -3.35
C GLU A 388 -53.39 6.89 -3.29
#